data_AF-A0A952MV68-F1
#
_entry.id   AF-A0A952MV68-F1
#
_cell.length_a   1.000
_cell.length_b   1.000
_cell.length_c   1.000
_cell.angle_alpha   90.00
_cell.angle_beta   90.00
_cell.angle_gamma   90.00
#
_symmetry.space_group_name_H-M   'P 1'
#
loop_
_entity.id
_entity.type
_entity.pdbx_description
1 polymer ?
#
loop_
_entity_poly.entity_id
_entity_poly.type
_entity_poly.pdbx_seq_one_letter_code
_entity_poly.pdbx_strand_id
1 'polypeptide(L)'
;MYNKTLRTQAADVIKHFNALSKPAFSMQEAISLMKRSTPNATRKLIYDMVNRGLLLRLKEGTFWIIPYDQDPATYFPNTHLVAKYLVGDADHYLGYYTALELHSLITQPSFREQIVVNKQIKPSLIKIRGHKFQFIYHNRNHYFGTTTLWIDSFNKANCSDLEKTFIDCLYRPDYAGGISEIAKALYKSKEKIDYHKLLNYCERFQAQSVIKRLGFLLESLHINTPISGKLRDMITHTYILLDPSYEQKGKMNSTWYVRQNMELSDILSPIFS
;
A
#
# COMPACT_ATOMS: atom_id res chain seq x y z
N MET A 1 21.89 26.10 3.98
CA MET A 1 23.04 25.18 3.85
C MET A 1 23.13 24.36 5.14
N TYR A 2 23.00 23.04 5.09
CA TYR A 2 23.12 22.19 6.27
C TYR A 2 24.60 21.96 6.59
N ASN A 3 25.04 22.22 7.83
CA ASN A 3 26.40 21.89 8.28
C ASN A 3 26.40 20.50 8.94
N LYS A 4 26.68 19.46 8.15
CA LYS A 4 26.76 18.05 8.58
C LYS A 4 28.06 17.75 9.35
N THR A 5 28.26 18.35 10.52
CA THR A 5 29.35 17.90 11.40
C THR A 5 28.93 16.61 12.13
N LEU A 6 29.85 15.73 12.52
CA LEU A 6 29.54 14.56 13.36
C LEU A 6 30.18 14.77 14.74
N ARG A 7 29.37 15.13 15.74
CA ARG A 7 29.82 15.12 17.15
C ARG A 7 29.83 13.68 17.65
N THR A 8 30.70 13.33 18.60
CA THR A 8 30.88 11.94 19.10
C THR A 8 29.56 11.24 19.40
N GLN A 9 28.67 11.87 20.17
CA GLN A 9 27.37 11.29 20.52
C GLN A 9 26.42 11.11 19.32
N ALA A 10 26.44 12.04 18.35
CA ALA A 10 25.62 11.91 17.14
C ALA A 10 26.15 10.79 16.23
N ALA A 11 27.48 10.63 16.16
CA ALA A 11 28.12 9.55 15.44
C ALA A 11 27.80 8.19 16.07
N ASP A 12 27.78 8.10 17.40
CA ASP A 12 27.44 6.86 18.14
C ASP A 12 26.01 6.39 17.83
N VAL A 13 25.03 7.32 17.80
CA VAL A 13 23.64 7.02 17.43
C VAL A 13 23.56 6.46 16.02
N ILE A 14 24.16 7.15 15.04
CA ILE A 14 24.12 6.72 13.63
C ILE A 14 24.83 5.38 13.45
N LYS A 15 26.02 5.21 14.04
CA LYS A 15 26.81 3.98 13.96
C LYS A 15 26.06 2.79 14.55
N HIS A 16 25.40 2.98 15.69
CA HIS A 16 24.61 1.93 16.33
C HIS A 16 23.47 1.44 15.44
N PHE A 17 22.62 2.33 14.93
CA PHE A 17 21.48 1.93 14.12
C PHE A 17 21.87 1.42 12.73
N ASN A 18 22.95 1.95 12.14
CA ASN A 18 23.50 1.39 10.89
C ASN A 18 24.04 -0.03 11.09
N ALA A 19 24.70 -0.33 12.21
CA ALA A 19 25.18 -1.68 12.52
C ALA A 19 24.04 -2.70 12.69
N LEU A 20 22.84 -2.23 13.06
CA LEU A 20 21.62 -3.05 13.15
C LEU A 20 20.84 -3.11 11.82
N SER A 21 21.36 -2.53 10.74
CA SER A 21 20.65 -2.37 9.46
C SER A 21 19.27 -1.72 9.65
N LYS A 22 19.14 -0.83 10.63
CA LYS A 22 17.90 -0.18 11.02
C LYS A 22 17.96 1.31 10.67
N PRO A 23 17.50 1.71 9.46
CA PRO A 23 17.66 3.09 8.99
C PRO A 23 16.73 4.09 9.69
N ALA A 24 15.77 3.63 10.50
CA ALA A 24 14.91 4.51 11.30
C ALA A 24 14.67 3.98 12.71
N PHE A 25 14.53 4.89 13.66
CA PHE A 25 14.41 4.61 15.08
C PHE A 25 13.47 5.59 15.79
N SER A 26 12.98 5.18 16.94
CA SER A 26 12.15 5.99 17.81
C SER A 26 12.96 6.81 18.82
N MET A 27 12.38 7.89 19.33
CA MET A 27 12.96 8.67 20.44
C MET A 27 13.22 7.78 21.66
N GLN A 28 12.33 6.83 21.95
CA GLN A 28 12.46 5.89 23.05
C GLN A 28 13.69 4.98 22.88
N GLU A 29 13.97 4.52 21.66
CA GLU A 29 15.17 3.74 21.36
C GLU A 29 16.44 4.59 21.52
N ALA A 30 16.42 5.85 21.06
CA ALA A 30 17.55 6.76 21.26
C ALA A 30 17.82 7.05 22.75
N ILE A 31 16.78 7.23 23.56
CA ILE A 31 16.89 7.39 25.02
C ILE A 31 17.46 6.12 25.66
N SER A 32 16.99 4.95 25.21
CA SER A 32 17.45 3.66 25.72
C SER A 32 18.89 3.35 25.35
N LEU A 33 19.36 3.83 24.20
CA LEU A 33 20.75 3.75 23.76
C LEU A 33 21.66 4.66 24.61
N MET A 34 21.24 5.91 24.82
CA MET A 34 22.04 6.93 25.51
C MET A 34 21.76 6.99 27.02
N LYS A 35 21.85 5.86 27.72
CA LYS A 35 21.55 5.77 29.18
C LYS A 35 22.39 6.70 30.07
N ARG A 36 23.56 7.13 29.58
CA ARG A 36 24.44 8.08 30.28
C ARG A 36 23.99 9.54 30.16
N SER A 37 23.06 9.83 29.25
CA SER A 37 22.46 11.15 29.03
C SER A 37 21.06 11.21 29.64
N THR A 38 20.64 12.38 30.11
CA THR A 38 19.25 12.56 30.53
C THR A 38 18.30 12.47 29.32
N PRO A 39 17.04 12.05 29.48
CA PRO A 39 16.07 12.02 28.39
C PRO A 39 15.92 13.36 27.65
N ASN A 40 16.04 14.48 28.37
CA ASN A 40 15.96 15.82 27.77
C ASN A 40 17.22 16.18 26.96
N ALA A 41 18.41 15.81 27.44
CA ALA A 41 19.64 15.98 26.67
C ALA A 41 19.60 15.16 25.37
N THR A 42 19.12 13.92 25.44
CA THR A 42 18.88 13.06 24.27
C THR A 42 17.92 13.70 23.27
N ARG A 43 16.76 14.19 23.73
CA ARG A 43 15.80 14.89 22.86
C ARG A 43 16.44 16.09 22.16
N LYS A 44 17.18 16.90 22.91
CA LYS A 44 17.89 18.07 22.38
C LYS A 44 18.91 17.67 21.30
N LEU A 45 19.66 16.60 21.53
CA LEU A 45 20.61 16.06 20.54
C LEU A 45 19.91 15.57 19.27
N ILE A 46 18.83 14.78 19.39
CA ILE A 46 18.09 14.28 18.22
C ILE A 46 17.48 15.44 17.41
N TYR A 47 16.93 16.46 18.07
CA TYR A 47 16.44 17.65 17.37
C TYR A 47 17.55 18.46 16.71
N ASP A 48 18.71 18.59 17.34
CA ASP A 48 19.92 19.17 16.71
C ASP A 48 20.34 18.38 15.46
N MET A 49 20.33 17.04 15.52
CA MET A 49 20.65 16.18 14.37
C MET A 49 19.65 16.35 13.22
N VAL A 50 18.35 16.54 13.51
CA VAL A 50 17.35 16.89 12.49
C VAL A 50 17.65 18.25 11.87
N ASN A 51 17.92 19.28 12.67
CA ASN A 51 18.21 20.63 12.19
C ASN A 51 19.49 20.69 11.33
N ARG A 52 20.45 19.80 11.59
CA ARG A 52 21.70 19.67 10.83
C ARG A 52 21.59 18.75 9.62
N GLY A 53 20.41 18.19 9.36
CA GLY A 53 20.16 17.33 8.20
C GLY A 53 20.83 15.96 8.30
N LEU A 54 21.11 15.48 9.51
CA LEU A 54 21.56 14.10 9.74
C LEU A 54 20.37 13.14 9.86
N LEU A 55 19.22 13.65 10.32
CA LEU A 55 17.99 12.88 10.51
C LEU A 55 16.82 13.55 9.79
N LEU A 56 15.94 12.72 9.25
CA LEU A 56 14.62 13.09 8.77
C LEU A 56 13.58 12.67 9.81
N ARG A 57 12.79 13.61 10.34
CA ARG A 57 11.62 13.26 11.17
C ARG A 57 10.50 12.74 10.27
N LEU A 58 10.08 11.50 10.48
CA LEU A 58 8.99 10.86 9.72
C LEU A 58 7.62 11.19 10.34
N LYS A 59 7.50 10.95 11.64
CA LYS A 59 6.34 11.31 12.45
C LYS A 59 6.80 11.71 13.86
N GLU A 60 5.86 11.99 14.75
CA GLU A 60 6.22 12.25 16.14
C GLU A 60 7.02 11.11 16.75
N GLY A 61 8.18 11.45 17.30
CA GLY A 61 9.07 10.49 17.94
C GLY A 61 9.75 9.48 17.01
N THR A 62 9.61 9.57 15.68
CA THR A 62 10.23 8.61 14.72
C THR A 62 11.12 9.33 13.73
N PHE A 63 12.36 8.86 13.60
CA PHE A 63 13.43 9.50 12.82
C PHE A 63 14.08 8.50 11.88
N TRP A 64 14.42 8.97 10.68
CA TRP A 64 15.15 8.24 9.65
C TRP A 64 16.55 8.83 9.49
N ILE A 65 17.57 8.00 9.34
CA ILE A 65 18.95 8.41 9.14
C ILE A 65 19.14 8.82 7.69
N ILE A 66 19.51 10.08 7.47
CA ILE A 66 19.84 10.57 6.12
C ILE A 66 21.26 10.11 5.80
N PRO A 67 21.48 9.36 4.70
CA PRO A 67 22.83 8.97 4.28
C PRO A 67 23.73 10.20 4.12
N TYR A 68 25.01 10.05 4.45
CA TYR A 68 25.93 11.18 4.56
C TYR A 68 26.14 11.89 3.21
N ASP A 69 26.15 11.12 2.13
CA ASP A 69 26.28 11.51 0.73
C ASP A 69 25.03 12.18 0.12
N GLN A 70 23.90 12.18 0.82
CA GLN A 70 22.63 12.70 0.30
C GLN A 70 22.35 14.13 0.75
N ASP A 71 21.73 14.97 -0.09
CA ASP A 71 21.30 16.31 0.30
C ASP A 71 20.07 16.23 1.23
N PRO A 72 20.16 16.70 2.49
CA PRO A 72 19.03 16.67 3.41
C PRO A 72 17.83 17.50 2.97
N ALA A 73 18.00 18.45 2.05
CA ALA A 73 16.89 19.26 1.54
C ALA A 73 15.96 18.47 0.60
N THR A 74 16.53 17.59 -0.21
CA THR A 74 15.82 16.87 -1.28
C THR A 74 15.63 15.39 -0.99
N TYR A 75 16.44 14.81 -0.09
CA TYR A 75 16.38 13.39 0.22
C TYR A 75 15.04 12.97 0.84
N PHE A 76 14.50 11.87 0.31
CA PHE A 76 13.44 11.09 0.94
C PHE A 76 13.75 9.60 0.74
N PRO A 77 13.63 8.76 1.78
CA PRO A 77 13.82 7.32 1.64
C PRO A 77 12.73 6.66 0.79
N ASN A 78 12.98 5.44 0.31
CA ASN A 78 11.96 4.67 -0.41
C ASN A 78 10.67 4.56 0.43
N THR A 79 9.53 4.98 -0.14
CA THR A 79 8.24 5.11 0.56
C THR A 79 7.73 3.77 1.09
N HIS A 80 7.95 2.68 0.35
CA HIS A 80 7.59 1.33 0.75
C HIS A 80 8.30 0.91 2.06
N LEU A 81 9.54 1.36 2.28
CA LEU A 81 10.30 1.08 3.50
C LEU A 81 9.89 1.95 4.68
N VAL A 82 9.37 3.15 4.40
CA VAL A 82 8.90 4.09 5.42
C VAL A 82 7.63 3.56 6.09
N ALA A 83 6.77 2.85 5.34
CA ALA A 83 5.46 2.38 5.80
C ALA A 83 5.50 1.72 7.19
N LYS A 84 6.43 0.76 7.41
CA LYS A 84 6.54 0.03 8.69
C LYS A 84 6.84 0.92 9.90
N TYR A 85 7.50 2.06 9.70
CA TYR A 85 7.81 3.00 10.76
C TYR A 85 6.65 3.96 11.06
N LEU A 86 5.67 4.05 10.17
CA LEU A 86 4.52 4.92 10.34
C LEU A 86 3.37 4.23 11.08
N VAL A 87 3.27 2.90 11.01
CA VAL A 87 2.11 2.15 11.53
C VAL A 87 2.16 1.84 13.04
N GLY A 88 3.29 2.06 13.71
CA GLY A 88 3.40 1.79 15.16
C GLY A 88 3.37 0.29 15.48
N ASP A 89 2.47 -0.13 16.36
CA ASP A 89 2.25 -1.51 16.79
C ASP A 89 1.16 -2.24 15.99
N ALA A 90 0.69 -1.64 14.90
CA ALA A 90 -0.26 -2.26 13.98
C ALA A 90 0.49 -3.18 12.99
N ASP A 91 -0.12 -4.33 12.70
CA ASP A 91 0.30 -5.12 11.55
C ASP A 91 -0.14 -4.39 10.29
N HIS A 92 0.69 -4.49 9.26
CA HIS A 92 0.43 -3.84 7.99
C HIS A 92 0.94 -4.65 6.79
N TYR A 93 0.37 -4.32 5.64
CA TYR A 93 0.91 -4.67 4.32
C TYR A 93 0.65 -3.51 3.35
N LEU A 94 1.48 -3.42 2.31
CA LEU A 94 1.28 -2.51 1.19
C LEU A 94 0.17 -3.07 0.29
N GLY A 95 -0.88 -2.29 0.06
CA GLY A 95 -2.11 -2.76 -0.59
C GLY A 95 -2.53 -1.87 -1.75
N TYR A 96 -3.64 -2.23 -2.40
CA TYR A 96 -4.29 -1.43 -3.43
C TYR A 96 -3.32 -1.02 -4.57
N TYR A 97 -3.28 0.25 -4.97
CA TYR A 97 -2.44 0.73 -6.08
C TYR A 97 -0.95 0.50 -5.83
N THR A 98 -0.49 0.66 -4.58
CA THR A 98 0.89 0.35 -4.20
C THR A 98 1.21 -1.13 -4.40
N ALA A 99 0.26 -2.03 -4.10
CA ALA A 99 0.47 -3.45 -4.37
C ALA A 99 0.46 -3.75 -5.87
N LEU A 100 -0.41 -3.12 -6.65
CA LEU A 100 -0.39 -3.24 -8.12
C LEU A 100 0.97 -2.78 -8.70
N GLU A 101 1.57 -1.72 -8.14
CA GLU A 101 2.92 -1.24 -8.47
C GLU A 101 3.97 -2.31 -8.21
N LEU A 102 4.00 -2.86 -6.99
CA LEU A 102 4.99 -3.88 -6.60
C LEU A 102 4.83 -5.19 -7.36
N HIS A 103 3.62 -5.54 -7.80
CA HIS A 103 3.38 -6.68 -8.71
C HIS A 103 3.70 -6.36 -10.19
N SER A 104 4.21 -5.15 -10.48
CA SER A 104 4.53 -4.67 -11.84
C SER A 104 3.32 -4.66 -12.79
N LEU A 105 2.12 -4.37 -12.26
CA LEU A 105 0.86 -4.40 -13.01
C LEU A 105 0.42 -3.02 -13.52
N ILE A 106 1.00 -1.96 -12.97
CA ILE A 106 0.78 -0.58 -13.42
C ILE A 106 2.07 0.02 -13.95
N THR A 107 1.96 1.05 -14.78
CA THR A 107 3.10 1.75 -15.39
C THR A 107 3.32 3.15 -14.84
N GLN A 108 2.29 3.73 -14.20
CA GLN A 108 2.39 5.04 -13.57
C GLN A 108 2.65 4.87 -12.07
N PRO A 109 3.64 5.58 -11.51
CA PRO A 109 3.93 5.48 -10.08
C PRO A 109 2.77 6.02 -9.26
N SER A 110 2.54 5.41 -8.09
CA SER A 110 1.49 5.89 -7.19
C SER A 110 1.81 7.27 -6.64
N PHE A 111 0.82 8.18 -6.64
CA PHE A 111 0.94 9.45 -5.93
C PHE A 111 0.79 9.31 -4.40
N ARG A 112 0.44 8.11 -3.90
CA ARG A 112 0.21 7.83 -2.48
C ARG A 112 0.66 6.42 -2.11
N GLU A 113 1.45 6.28 -1.06
CA GLU A 113 1.78 5.00 -0.47
C GLU A 113 0.56 4.47 0.31
N GLN A 114 -0.08 3.41 -0.17
CA GLN A 114 -1.28 2.84 0.43
C GLN A 114 -0.93 1.66 1.33
N ILE A 115 -1.23 1.83 2.61
CA ILE A 115 -0.85 0.92 3.68
C ILE A 115 -2.12 0.38 4.32
N VAL A 116 -2.37 -0.90 4.17
CA VAL A 116 -3.45 -1.57 4.89
C VAL A 116 -2.99 -1.89 6.30
N VAL A 117 -3.83 -1.57 7.28
CA VAL A 117 -3.54 -1.76 8.71
C VAL A 117 -4.66 -2.53 9.40
N ASN A 118 -4.31 -3.39 10.36
CA ASN A 118 -5.27 -4.15 11.17
C ASN A 118 -5.79 -3.39 12.40
N LYS A 119 -5.30 -2.16 12.62
CA LYS A 119 -5.76 -1.23 13.66
C LYS A 119 -6.03 0.12 13.01
N GLN A 120 -7.10 0.80 13.42
CA GLN A 120 -7.44 2.11 12.87
C GLN A 120 -6.37 3.15 13.25
N ILE A 121 -5.72 3.73 12.24
CA ILE A 121 -4.77 4.85 12.41
C ILE A 121 -5.47 6.16 11.99
N LYS A 122 -5.26 7.22 12.77
CA LYS A 122 -5.73 8.58 12.46
C LYS A 122 -4.61 9.61 12.59
N PRO A 123 -4.53 10.62 11.69
CA PRO A 123 -5.35 10.75 10.48
C PRO A 123 -5.06 9.65 9.46
N SER A 124 -6.04 9.30 8.61
CA SER A 124 -5.89 8.23 7.60
C SER A 124 -5.04 8.64 6.39
N LEU A 125 -4.63 9.90 6.30
CA LEU A 125 -3.73 10.41 5.29
C LEU A 125 -2.74 11.36 5.97
N ILE A 126 -1.44 11.10 5.81
CA ILE A 126 -0.38 12.01 6.24
C ILE A 126 0.49 12.40 5.04
N LYS A 127 1.15 13.56 5.14
CA LYS A 127 2.09 14.04 4.14
C LYS A 127 3.45 14.29 4.79
N ILE A 128 4.49 13.66 4.27
CA ILE A 128 5.88 13.83 4.73
C ILE A 128 6.70 14.26 3.53
N ARG A 129 7.25 15.47 3.55
CA ARG A 129 8.08 16.04 2.47
C ARG A 129 7.50 15.88 1.06
N GLY A 130 6.19 16.10 0.89
CA GLY A 130 5.55 15.94 -0.42
C GLY A 130 4.87 14.58 -0.62
N HIS A 131 5.44 13.51 -0.06
CA HIS A 131 4.94 12.14 -0.18
C HIS A 131 3.72 11.92 0.70
N LYS A 132 2.69 11.29 0.13
CA LYS A 132 1.42 11.00 0.81
C LYS A 132 1.41 9.53 1.25
N PHE A 133 1.03 9.29 2.50
CA PHE A 133 0.84 7.95 3.05
C PHE A 133 -0.60 7.80 3.51
N GLN A 134 -1.31 6.83 2.94
CA GLN A 134 -2.73 6.59 3.20
C GLN A 134 -2.90 5.28 3.97
N PHE A 135 -3.42 5.37 5.19
CA PHE A 135 -3.74 4.23 6.04
C PHE A 135 -5.18 3.77 5.79
N ILE A 136 -5.33 2.49 5.46
CA ILE A 136 -6.61 1.87 5.13
C ILE A 136 -6.87 0.76 6.13
N TYR A 137 -7.88 0.94 6.98
CA TYR A 137 -8.19 -0.04 8.02
C TYR A 137 -8.97 -1.22 7.45
N HIS A 138 -8.45 -2.43 7.67
CA HIS A 138 -9.16 -3.68 7.43
C HIS A 138 -9.46 -4.37 8.76
N ASN A 139 -10.71 -4.83 8.90
CA ASN A 139 -11.09 -5.69 10.01
C ASN A 139 -10.44 -7.09 9.88
N ARG A 140 -10.65 -7.95 10.87
CA ARG A 140 -10.09 -9.33 10.88
C ARG A 140 -10.50 -10.18 9.68
N ASN A 141 -11.68 -9.95 9.10
CA ASN A 141 -12.16 -10.71 7.95
C ASN A 141 -11.47 -10.25 6.66
N HIS A 142 -11.09 -8.97 6.56
CA HIS A 142 -10.48 -8.38 5.36
C HIS A 142 -8.94 -8.30 5.43
N TYR A 143 -8.34 -8.48 6.61
CA TYR A 143 -6.88 -8.47 6.82
C TYR A 143 -6.30 -9.89 6.70
N PHE A 144 -5.87 -10.25 5.49
CA PHE A 144 -5.24 -11.55 5.17
C PHE A 144 -4.50 -11.46 3.83
N GLY A 145 -3.92 -12.57 3.37
CA GLY A 145 -3.34 -12.66 2.02
C GLY A 145 -2.09 -11.80 1.86
N THR A 146 -1.26 -11.76 2.89
CA THR A 146 0.01 -11.03 2.89
C THR A 146 1.13 -11.93 2.39
N THR A 147 1.99 -11.37 1.55
CA THR A 147 3.26 -11.95 1.11
C THR A 147 4.38 -10.94 1.31
N THR A 148 5.61 -11.35 1.04
CA THR A 148 6.78 -10.47 1.11
C THR A 148 7.38 -10.30 -0.28
N LEU A 149 7.49 -9.06 -0.75
CA LEU A 149 8.07 -8.73 -2.06
C LEU A 149 9.38 -7.96 -1.89
N TRP A 150 10.29 -8.15 -2.85
CA TRP A 150 11.50 -7.34 -2.96
C TRP A 150 11.12 -5.94 -3.46
N ILE A 151 11.62 -4.90 -2.77
CA ILE A 151 11.48 -3.50 -3.19
C ILE A 151 12.72 -3.04 -3.93
N ASP A 152 13.88 -3.53 -3.49
CA ASP A 152 15.18 -3.30 -4.10
C ASP A 152 16.07 -4.55 -3.86
N SER A 153 17.35 -4.46 -4.23
CA SER A 153 18.29 -5.59 -4.13
C SER A 153 18.55 -6.09 -2.70
N PHE A 154 18.16 -5.34 -1.67
CA PHE A 154 18.50 -5.61 -0.27
C PHE A 154 17.29 -5.65 0.64
N ASN A 155 16.20 -4.98 0.28
CA ASN A 155 15.05 -4.77 1.14
C ASN A 155 13.79 -5.45 0.62
N LYS A 156 13.01 -5.93 1.58
CA LYS A 156 11.68 -6.50 1.37
C LYS A 156 10.62 -5.74 2.15
N ALA A 157 9.39 -5.75 1.65
CA ALA A 157 8.22 -5.31 2.40
C ALA A 157 7.06 -6.30 2.30
N ASN A 158 6.20 -6.24 3.32
CA ASN A 158 4.94 -6.94 3.32
C ASN A 158 3.99 -6.26 2.32
N CYS A 159 3.40 -7.05 1.44
CA CYS A 159 2.47 -6.62 0.40
C CYS A 159 1.29 -7.58 0.37
N SER A 160 0.11 -7.17 -0.12
CA SER A 160 -0.91 -8.15 -0.49
C SER A 160 -0.36 -9.04 -1.60
N ASP A 161 -0.63 -10.35 -1.53
CA ASP A 161 -0.37 -11.23 -2.66
C ASP A 161 -1.24 -10.84 -3.86
N LEU A 162 -0.99 -11.47 -5.02
CA LEU A 162 -1.63 -11.09 -6.27
C LEU A 162 -3.17 -11.18 -6.17
N GLU A 163 -3.69 -12.29 -5.67
CA GLU A 163 -5.13 -12.52 -5.55
C GLU A 163 -5.76 -11.53 -4.56
N LYS A 164 -5.12 -11.32 -3.40
CA LYS A 164 -5.61 -10.38 -2.38
C LYS A 164 -5.60 -8.94 -2.88
N THR A 165 -4.60 -8.58 -3.69
CA THR A 165 -4.54 -7.26 -4.33
C THR A 165 -5.78 -7.02 -5.18
N PHE A 166 -6.21 -7.99 -5.99
CA PHE A 166 -7.44 -7.86 -6.77
C PHE A 166 -8.69 -7.76 -5.90
N ILE A 167 -8.80 -8.57 -4.86
CA ILE A 167 -9.92 -8.50 -3.90
C ILE A 167 -10.02 -7.11 -3.28
N ASP A 168 -8.90 -6.55 -2.83
CA ASP A 168 -8.85 -5.22 -2.23
C ASP A 168 -9.23 -4.14 -3.24
N CYS A 169 -8.59 -4.14 -4.41
CA CYS A 169 -8.88 -3.19 -5.48
C CYS A 169 -10.35 -3.23 -5.92
N LEU A 170 -10.95 -4.42 -6.06
CA LEU A 170 -12.36 -4.55 -6.42
C LEU A 170 -13.31 -4.10 -5.31
N TYR A 171 -12.88 -4.18 -4.04
CA TYR A 171 -13.65 -3.68 -2.91
C TYR A 171 -13.70 -2.15 -2.91
N ARG A 172 -12.55 -1.50 -3.17
CA ARG A 172 -12.41 -0.04 -3.31
C ARG A 172 -11.70 0.35 -4.61
N PRO A 173 -12.44 0.38 -5.74
CA PRO A 173 -11.86 0.75 -7.04
C PRO A 173 -11.24 2.14 -7.05
N ASP A 174 -11.78 3.06 -6.24
CA ASP A 174 -11.26 4.42 -6.05
C ASP A 174 -9.82 4.44 -5.50
N TYR A 175 -9.39 3.39 -4.81
CA TYR A 175 -8.02 3.25 -4.32
C TYR A 175 -7.08 2.58 -5.33
N ALA A 176 -7.59 2.06 -6.45
CA ALA A 176 -6.83 1.32 -7.44
C ALA A 176 -6.77 2.02 -8.80
N GLY A 177 -7.15 3.30 -8.89
CA GLY A 177 -7.22 4.03 -10.16
C GLY A 177 -8.50 3.78 -10.97
N GLY A 178 -9.51 3.14 -10.35
CA GLY A 178 -10.78 2.81 -10.99
C GLY A 178 -10.82 1.41 -11.60
N ILE A 179 -11.99 1.03 -12.10
CA ILE A 179 -12.23 -0.30 -12.66
C ILE A 179 -11.38 -0.59 -13.90
N SER A 180 -11.12 0.42 -14.73
CA SER A 180 -10.32 0.25 -15.97
C SER A 180 -8.90 -0.22 -15.66
N GLU A 181 -8.24 0.38 -14.65
CA GLU A 181 -6.89 -0.02 -14.25
C GLU A 181 -6.88 -1.43 -13.65
N ILE A 182 -7.91 -1.78 -12.86
CA ILE A 182 -8.06 -3.13 -12.31
C ILE A 182 -8.23 -4.15 -13.44
N ALA A 183 -9.06 -3.85 -14.44
CA ALA A 183 -9.29 -4.73 -15.58
C ALA A 183 -8.00 -4.95 -16.39
N LYS A 184 -7.22 -3.90 -16.61
CA LYS A 184 -5.91 -3.97 -17.25
C LYS A 184 -4.93 -4.85 -16.47
N ALA A 185 -4.82 -4.63 -15.16
CA ALA A 185 -3.98 -5.42 -14.27
C ALA A 185 -4.40 -6.91 -14.27
N LEU A 186 -5.71 -7.17 -14.22
CA LEU A 186 -6.28 -8.52 -14.26
C LEU A 186 -5.95 -9.23 -15.57
N TYR A 187 -6.13 -8.56 -16.71
CA TYR A 187 -5.80 -9.13 -18.02
C TYR A 187 -4.31 -9.41 -18.17
N LYS A 188 -3.44 -8.47 -17.76
CA LYS A 188 -1.98 -8.61 -17.84
C LYS A 188 -1.45 -9.77 -16.99
N SER A 189 -2.13 -10.11 -15.90
CA SER A 189 -1.71 -11.13 -14.95
C SER A 189 -2.52 -12.42 -15.01
N LYS A 190 -3.45 -12.57 -15.96
CA LYS A 190 -4.38 -13.72 -16.04
C LYS A 190 -3.71 -15.10 -15.95
N GLU A 191 -2.53 -15.27 -16.55
CA GLU A 191 -1.78 -16.54 -16.51
C GLU A 191 -1.02 -16.78 -15.19
N LYS A 192 -0.89 -15.74 -14.35
CA LYS A 192 -0.18 -15.80 -13.06
C LYS A 192 -1.14 -15.96 -11.87
N ILE A 193 -2.42 -15.68 -12.06
CA ILE A 193 -3.42 -15.73 -11.00
C ILE A 193 -3.75 -17.18 -10.66
N ASP A 194 -3.68 -17.52 -9.37
CA ASP A 194 -4.30 -18.75 -8.88
C ASP A 194 -5.80 -18.50 -8.68
N TYR A 195 -6.61 -18.93 -9.65
CA TYR A 195 -8.06 -18.71 -9.63
C TYR A 195 -8.76 -19.44 -8.48
N HIS A 196 -8.27 -20.61 -8.05
CA HIS A 196 -8.86 -21.31 -6.90
C HIS A 196 -8.61 -20.53 -5.61
N LYS A 197 -7.41 -20.00 -5.44
CA LYS A 197 -7.08 -19.12 -4.33
C LYS A 197 -7.86 -17.81 -4.37
N LEU A 198 -8.03 -17.21 -5.55
CA LEU A 198 -8.85 -16.00 -5.74
C LEU A 198 -10.32 -16.24 -5.31
N LEU A 199 -10.89 -17.38 -5.69
CA LEU A 199 -12.24 -17.77 -5.25
C LEU A 199 -12.32 -17.94 -3.73
N ASN A 200 -11.37 -18.67 -3.13
CA ASN A 200 -11.32 -18.84 -1.66
C ASN A 200 -11.24 -17.47 -0.94
N TYR A 201 -10.54 -16.50 -1.54
CA TYR A 201 -10.47 -15.15 -1.01
C TYR A 201 -11.78 -14.39 -1.15
N CYS A 202 -12.52 -14.55 -2.26
CA CYS A 202 -13.89 -14.03 -2.37
C CYS A 202 -14.80 -14.59 -1.27
N GLU A 203 -14.75 -15.90 -1.02
CA GLU A 203 -15.52 -16.59 0.02
C GLU A 203 -15.18 -16.07 1.41
N ARG A 204 -13.90 -15.88 1.71
CA ARG A 204 -13.43 -15.33 3.00
C ARG A 204 -13.79 -13.86 3.18
N PHE A 205 -13.68 -13.06 2.13
CA PHE A 205 -13.89 -11.61 2.20
C PHE A 205 -15.37 -11.23 2.27
N GLN A 206 -16.27 -12.06 1.72
CA GLN A 206 -17.73 -11.94 1.85
C GLN A 206 -18.33 -10.59 1.37
N ALA A 207 -17.70 -9.93 0.40
CA ALA A 207 -18.24 -8.71 -0.21
C ALA A 207 -18.89 -8.99 -1.55
N GLN A 208 -20.22 -8.82 -1.62
CA GLN A 208 -21.00 -8.97 -2.86
C GLN A 208 -20.51 -8.06 -3.98
N SER A 209 -20.05 -6.86 -3.67
CA SER A 209 -19.48 -5.95 -4.67
C SER A 209 -18.21 -6.50 -5.33
N VAL A 210 -17.35 -7.18 -4.57
CA VAL A 210 -16.12 -7.80 -5.08
C VAL A 210 -16.45 -8.94 -6.03
N ILE A 211 -17.30 -9.86 -5.60
CA ILE A 211 -17.67 -11.06 -6.38
C ILE A 211 -18.31 -10.65 -7.71
N LYS A 212 -19.25 -9.70 -7.67
CA LYS A 212 -19.96 -9.21 -8.86
C LYS A 212 -19.05 -8.47 -9.84
N ARG A 213 -18.18 -7.59 -9.35
CA ARG A 213 -17.19 -6.89 -10.21
C ARG A 213 -16.19 -7.87 -10.81
N LEU A 214 -15.69 -8.83 -10.02
CA LEU A 214 -14.76 -9.84 -10.51
C LEU A 214 -15.39 -10.66 -11.65
N GLY A 215 -16.58 -11.21 -11.41
CA GLY A 215 -17.29 -12.00 -12.41
C GLY A 215 -17.58 -11.22 -13.70
N PHE A 216 -18.08 -9.98 -13.55
CA PHE A 216 -18.31 -9.08 -14.68
C PHE A 216 -17.03 -8.84 -15.49
N LEU A 217 -15.90 -8.56 -14.83
CA LEU A 217 -14.63 -8.31 -15.51
C LEU A 217 -14.06 -9.55 -16.18
N LEU A 218 -14.09 -10.71 -15.53
CA LEU A 218 -13.62 -11.97 -16.13
C LEU A 218 -14.39 -12.30 -17.41
N GLU A 219 -15.72 -12.12 -17.39
CA GLU A 219 -16.59 -12.35 -18.54
C GLU A 219 -16.33 -11.31 -19.66
N SER A 220 -16.27 -10.02 -19.32
CA SER A 220 -16.05 -8.93 -20.28
C SER A 220 -14.67 -8.99 -20.95
N LEU A 221 -13.67 -9.50 -20.25
CA LEU A 221 -12.30 -9.64 -20.74
C LEU A 221 -12.06 -10.98 -21.45
N HIS A 222 -13.08 -11.83 -21.57
CA HIS A 222 -12.98 -13.19 -22.12
C HIS A 222 -11.87 -14.03 -21.45
N ILE A 223 -11.70 -13.86 -20.14
CA ILE A 223 -10.76 -14.66 -19.35
C ILE A 223 -11.49 -15.93 -18.94
N ASN A 224 -11.12 -17.06 -19.56
CA ASN A 224 -11.70 -18.35 -19.23
C ASN A 224 -11.16 -18.84 -17.88
N THR A 225 -12.03 -19.08 -16.90
CA THR A 225 -11.63 -19.51 -15.55
C THR A 225 -12.50 -20.65 -15.05
N PRO A 226 -11.96 -21.54 -14.20
CA PRO A 226 -12.76 -22.61 -13.58
C PRO A 226 -13.72 -22.10 -12.48
N ILE A 227 -13.67 -20.82 -12.13
CA ILE A 227 -14.39 -20.26 -10.97
C ILE A 227 -15.67 -19.49 -11.33
N SER A 228 -15.88 -19.15 -12.60
CA SER A 228 -17.01 -18.30 -13.03
C SER A 228 -18.38 -18.83 -12.58
N GLY A 229 -18.59 -20.15 -12.67
CA GLY A 229 -19.83 -20.80 -12.19
C GLY A 229 -20.02 -20.61 -10.68
N LYS A 230 -18.98 -20.93 -9.88
CA LYS A 230 -19.02 -20.78 -8.43
C LYS A 230 -19.23 -19.32 -7.98
N LEU A 231 -18.59 -18.36 -8.66
CA LEU A 231 -18.82 -16.94 -8.40
C LEU A 231 -20.29 -16.57 -8.64
N ARG A 232 -20.91 -17.10 -9.70
CA ARG A 232 -22.33 -16.86 -10.03
C ARG A 232 -23.27 -17.48 -8.99
N ASP A 233 -22.91 -18.60 -8.38
CA ASP A 233 -23.72 -19.20 -7.31
C ASP A 233 -23.67 -18.39 -6.00
N MET A 234 -22.64 -17.56 -5.81
CA MET A 234 -22.44 -16.76 -4.59
C MET A 234 -23.13 -15.38 -4.61
N ILE A 235 -23.54 -14.88 -5.78
CA ILE A 235 -24.05 -13.50 -5.89
C ILE A 235 -25.52 -13.38 -5.47
N THR A 236 -25.86 -12.25 -4.85
CA THR A 236 -27.26 -11.87 -4.61
C THR A 236 -27.84 -11.10 -5.80
N HIS A 237 -29.17 -10.99 -5.87
CA HIS A 237 -29.89 -10.36 -6.98
C HIS A 237 -29.97 -8.82 -6.87
N THR A 238 -29.20 -8.20 -5.97
CA THR A 238 -29.15 -6.75 -5.78
C THR A 238 -28.10 -6.10 -6.66
N TYR A 239 -28.45 -5.03 -7.37
CA TYR A 239 -27.49 -4.34 -8.24
C TYR A 239 -26.44 -3.55 -7.48
N ILE A 240 -25.20 -3.57 -7.99
CA ILE A 240 -24.09 -2.69 -7.57
C ILE A 240 -23.61 -1.83 -8.72
N LEU A 241 -22.97 -0.70 -8.45
CA LEU A 241 -22.25 0.07 -9.47
C LEU A 241 -20.94 -0.64 -9.81
N LEU A 242 -20.63 -0.74 -11.12
CA LEU A 242 -19.36 -1.24 -11.59
C LEU A 242 -18.22 -0.41 -11.00
N ASP A 243 -18.19 0.89 -11.29
CA ASP A 243 -17.25 1.85 -10.69
C ASP A 243 -18.00 2.87 -9.82
N PRO A 244 -17.83 2.86 -8.49
CA PRO A 244 -18.48 3.82 -7.59
C PRO A 244 -18.11 5.28 -7.81
N SER A 245 -17.03 5.56 -8.54
CA SER A 245 -16.51 6.91 -8.77
C SER A 245 -17.26 7.66 -9.88
N TYR A 246 -18.08 6.94 -10.66
CA TYR A 246 -18.85 7.47 -11.79
C TYR A 246 -20.32 7.69 -11.41
N GLU A 247 -21.04 8.43 -12.25
CA GLU A 247 -22.48 8.65 -12.08
C GLU A 247 -23.25 7.32 -11.99
N GLN A 248 -24.39 7.33 -11.30
CA GLN A 248 -25.21 6.12 -11.12
C GLN A 248 -26.11 5.84 -12.34
N LYS A 249 -25.61 6.08 -13.55
CA LYS A 249 -26.33 5.87 -14.82
C LYS A 249 -25.59 4.83 -15.66
N GLY A 250 -26.31 4.03 -16.44
CA GLY A 250 -25.69 3.05 -17.32
C GLY A 250 -26.53 1.80 -17.53
N LYS A 251 -25.99 0.85 -18.29
CA LYS A 251 -26.68 -0.39 -18.67
C LYS A 251 -26.71 -1.35 -17.48
N MET A 252 -27.82 -2.06 -17.32
CA MET A 252 -27.98 -3.06 -16.27
C MET A 252 -27.56 -4.43 -16.81
N ASN A 253 -26.49 -5.00 -16.27
CA ASN A 253 -26.07 -6.37 -16.53
C ASN A 253 -26.74 -7.28 -15.49
N SER A 254 -27.74 -8.06 -15.92
CA SER A 254 -28.49 -8.97 -15.06
C SER A 254 -27.73 -10.26 -14.72
N THR A 255 -26.74 -10.64 -15.52
CA THR A 255 -25.89 -11.82 -15.27
C THR A 255 -25.11 -11.70 -13.96
N TRP A 256 -24.55 -10.52 -13.70
CA TRP A 256 -23.73 -10.23 -12.52
C TRP A 256 -24.37 -9.24 -11.55
N TYR A 257 -25.59 -8.77 -11.84
CA TYR A 257 -26.26 -7.71 -11.09
C TYR A 257 -25.36 -6.47 -10.93
N VAL A 258 -24.80 -6.02 -12.05
CA VAL A 258 -23.93 -4.84 -12.12
C VAL A 258 -24.58 -3.78 -12.99
N ARG A 259 -24.71 -2.56 -12.46
CA ARG A 259 -24.96 -1.37 -13.28
C ARG A 259 -23.64 -0.94 -13.88
N GLN A 260 -23.48 -1.21 -15.16
CA GLN A 260 -22.32 -0.83 -15.95
C GLN A 260 -22.41 0.67 -16.25
N ASN A 261 -21.78 1.48 -15.41
CA ASN A 261 -21.77 2.94 -15.46
C ASN A 261 -20.53 3.56 -16.15
N MET A 262 -19.90 2.77 -17.01
CA MET A 262 -18.81 3.19 -17.90
C MET A 262 -18.88 2.37 -19.19
N GLU A 263 -18.39 2.90 -20.31
CA GLU A 263 -18.42 2.17 -21.58
C GLU A 263 -17.40 1.02 -21.57
N LEU A 264 -17.75 -0.10 -22.21
CA LEU A 264 -16.82 -1.25 -22.29
C LEU A 264 -15.52 -0.86 -23.01
N SER A 265 -15.58 0.05 -23.99
CA SER A 265 -14.40 0.58 -24.67
C SER A 265 -13.41 1.24 -23.71
N ASP A 266 -13.89 1.88 -22.65
CA ASP A 266 -13.03 2.56 -21.66
C ASP A 266 -12.32 1.56 -20.73
N ILE A 267 -12.88 0.36 -20.62
CA ILE A 267 -12.28 -0.76 -19.88
C ILE A 267 -11.28 -1.50 -20.77
N LEU A 268 -11.61 -1.71 -22.05
CA LEU A 268 -10.84 -2.54 -22.97
C LEU A 268 -9.70 -1.79 -23.67
N SER A 269 -9.89 -0.52 -24.03
CA SER A 269 -8.89 0.25 -24.78
C SER A 269 -7.53 0.33 -24.09
N PRO A 270 -7.40 0.51 -22.76
CA PRO A 270 -6.09 0.63 -22.11
C PRO A 270 -5.31 -0.69 -22.01
N ILE A 271 -5.95 -1.81 -22.38
CA ILE A 271 -5.37 -3.16 -22.35
C ILE A 271 -4.63 -3.46 -23.65
N PHE A 272 -5.14 -2.95 -24.78
CA PHE A 272 -4.61 -3.20 -26.12
C PHE A 272 -3.85 -2.00 -26.72
N SER A 273 -3.75 -0.91 -25.97
CA SER A 273 -2.95 0.28 -26.29
C SER A 273 -1.48 0.15 -25.89
#